data_AF-A0A1A9FWR3-F1
#
_entry.id   AF-A0A1A9FWR3-F1
#
_cell.length_a   1.000
_cell.length_b   1.000
_cell.length_c   1.000
_cell.angle_alpha   90.00
_cell.angle_beta   90.00
_cell.angle_gamma   90.00
#
_symmetry.space_group_name_H-M   'P 1'
#
loop_
_entity.id
_entity.type
_entity.pdbx_description
1 polymer ?
#
loop_
_entity_poly.entity_id
_entity_poly.type
_entity_poly.pdbx_seq_one_letter_code
_entity_poly.pdbx_strand_id
1 'polypeptide(L)'
;MAVVEEQRPSLAWLFFGWSGRVSRVPFALGWAFWLMLLSAALARIIIVPKEDPSFLFWSFVFVGVALVSTVSSVLLTVKRLHDMNLPLPLIICLFIPAISFFALFAFMVWPGTNGPNDYGRLPNRPKD
;
A
#
# COMPACT_ATOMS: atom_id res chain seq x y z
N MET A 1 -4.30 -34.65 -9.99
CA MET A 1 -3.42 -33.47 -9.88
C MET A 1 -4.28 -32.27 -10.23
N ALA A 2 -4.79 -31.54 -9.24
CA ALA A 2 -5.55 -30.33 -9.52
C ALA A 2 -4.58 -29.31 -10.12
N VAL A 3 -4.90 -28.79 -11.30
CA VAL A 3 -4.21 -27.63 -11.86
C VAL A 3 -4.51 -26.49 -10.90
N VAL A 4 -3.55 -26.18 -10.02
CA VAL A 4 -3.59 -24.94 -9.25
C VAL A 4 -3.50 -23.85 -10.29
N GLU A 5 -4.63 -23.24 -10.61
CA GLU A 5 -4.70 -22.13 -11.54
C GLU A 5 -3.86 -21.01 -10.95
N GLU A 6 -2.66 -20.77 -11.50
CA GLU A 6 -1.78 -19.68 -11.03
C GLU A 6 -2.55 -18.37 -11.18
N GLN A 7 -3.12 -17.88 -10.08
CA GLN A 7 -3.81 -16.59 -10.05
C GLN A 7 -2.79 -15.50 -10.39
N ARG A 8 -2.93 -14.95 -11.59
CA ARG A 8 -2.07 -13.87 -12.07
C ARG A 8 -2.24 -12.63 -11.16
N PRO A 9 -1.15 -11.96 -10.77
CA PRO A 9 -1.25 -10.74 -9.99
C PRO A 9 -1.99 -9.67 -10.80
N SER A 10 -3.02 -9.07 -10.19
CA SER A 10 -3.78 -7.95 -10.75
C SER A 10 -3.55 -6.69 -9.92
N LEU A 11 -3.82 -5.50 -10.49
CA LEU A 11 -3.76 -4.25 -9.73
C LEU A 11 -4.78 -4.23 -8.58
N ALA A 12 -5.95 -4.82 -8.79
CA ALA A 12 -6.96 -4.97 -7.74
C ALA A 12 -6.40 -5.80 -6.56
N TRP A 13 -5.69 -6.89 -6.84
CA TRP A 13 -5.01 -7.66 -5.80
C TRP A 13 -3.86 -6.87 -5.15
N LEU A 14 -3.03 -6.18 -5.94
CA LEU A 14 -1.90 -5.41 -5.42
C LEU A 14 -2.37 -4.35 -4.42
N PHE A 15 -3.38 -3.57 -4.78
CA PHE A 15 -3.85 -2.46 -3.96
C PHE A 15 -4.90 -2.85 -2.91
N PHE A 16 -5.72 -3.88 -3.17
CA PHE A 16 -6.88 -4.19 -2.33
C PHE A 16 -7.00 -5.67 -1.92
N GLY A 17 -6.06 -6.53 -2.31
CA GLY A 17 -5.99 -7.91 -1.83
C GLY A 17 -5.42 -8.01 -0.41
N TRP A 18 -5.96 -8.93 0.40
CA TRP A 18 -5.48 -9.18 1.77
C TRP A 18 -4.34 -10.21 1.85
N SER A 19 -4.35 -11.20 0.94
CA SER A 19 -3.49 -12.38 1.00
C SER A 19 -2.33 -12.32 0.00
N GLY A 20 -1.30 -13.11 0.26
CA GLY A 20 -0.08 -13.18 -0.54
C GLY A 20 1.03 -12.29 -0.01
N ARG A 21 2.06 -12.14 -0.84
CA ARG A 21 3.32 -11.48 -0.48
C ARG A 21 3.62 -10.34 -1.44
N VAL A 22 4.08 -9.21 -0.94
CA VAL A 22 4.54 -8.09 -1.76
C VAL A 22 5.98 -7.76 -1.39
N SER A 23 6.87 -7.80 -2.38
CA SER A 23 8.28 -7.47 -2.18
C SER A 23 8.48 -5.96 -2.01
N ARG A 24 9.68 -5.56 -1.59
CA ARG A 24 10.00 -4.16 -1.29
C ARG A 24 9.75 -3.17 -2.45
N VAL A 25 9.98 -3.58 -3.70
CA VAL A 25 9.85 -2.68 -4.86
C VAL A 25 8.38 -2.36 -5.17
N PRO A 26 7.47 -3.33 -5.38
CA PRO A 26 6.07 -2.98 -5.61
C PRO A 26 5.41 -2.35 -4.39
N PHE A 27 5.87 -2.66 -3.16
CA PHE A 27 5.46 -1.94 -1.96
C PHE A 27 5.83 -0.45 -2.05
N ALA A 28 7.10 -0.12 -2.31
CA ALA A 28 7.56 1.25 -2.43
C ALA A 28 6.86 2.00 -3.57
N LEU A 29 6.68 1.35 -4.74
CA LEU A 29 5.96 1.94 -5.87
C LEU A 29 4.47 2.16 -5.58
N GLY A 30 3.82 1.26 -4.84
CA GLY A 30 2.43 1.43 -4.43
C GLY A 30 2.25 2.62 -3.49
N TRP A 31 3.15 2.81 -2.53
CA TRP A 31 3.18 3.99 -1.67
C TRP A 31 3.47 5.27 -2.47
N ALA A 32 4.46 5.24 -3.38
CA ALA A 32 4.79 6.37 -4.24
C ALA A 32 3.60 6.78 -5.13
N PHE A 33 2.88 5.81 -5.70
CA PHE A 33 1.68 6.05 -6.48
C PHE A 33 0.61 6.81 -5.68
N TRP A 34 0.28 6.34 -4.47
CA TRP A 34 -0.71 7.01 -3.62
C TRP A 34 -0.24 8.40 -3.16
N LEU A 35 1.03 8.54 -2.82
CA LEU A 35 1.62 9.83 -2.45
C LEU A 35 1.54 10.83 -3.62
N MET A 36 1.79 10.39 -4.85
CA MET A 36 1.66 11.23 -6.04
C MET A 36 0.21 11.70 -6.26
N LEU A 37 -0.77 10.79 -6.15
CA LEU A 37 -2.19 11.16 -6.29
C LEU A 37 -2.66 12.14 -5.20
N LEU A 38 -2.26 11.89 -3.94
CA LEU A 38 -2.55 12.79 -2.83
C LEU A 38 -1.91 14.16 -3.03
N SER A 39 -0.64 14.19 -3.43
CA SER A 39 0.09 15.44 -3.68
C SER A 39 -0.55 16.24 -4.83
N ALA A 40 -0.98 15.56 -5.89
CA ALA A 40 -1.68 16.19 -7.00
C ALA A 40 -3.01 16.82 -6.56
N ALA A 41 -3.83 16.10 -5.78
CA ALA A 41 -5.09 16.64 -5.26
C ALA A 41 -4.84 17.81 -4.28
N LEU A 42 -3.85 17.70 -3.40
CA LEU A 42 -3.48 18.76 -2.47
C LEU A 42 -2.97 20.02 -3.19
N ALA A 43 -2.16 19.86 -4.23
CA ALA A 43 -1.67 20.99 -5.02
C ALA A 43 -2.82 21.79 -5.65
N ARG A 44 -3.90 21.12 -6.07
CA ARG A 44 -5.11 21.81 -6.57
C ARG A 44 -5.78 22.65 -5.47
N ILE A 45 -5.89 22.13 -4.26
CA ILE A 45 -6.46 22.86 -3.11
C ILE A 45 -5.63 24.11 -2.78
N ILE A 46 -4.30 24.02 -2.87
CA ILE A 46 -3.40 25.14 -2.54
C ILE A 46 -3.52 26.27 -3.57
N ILE A 47 -3.71 25.94 -4.86
CA ILE A 47 -3.70 26.92 -5.96
C ILE A 47 -5.09 27.54 -6.19
N VAL A 48 -6.17 26.78 -5.98
CA VAL A 48 -7.53 27.24 -6.25
C VAL A 48 -8.00 28.20 -5.15
N PRO A 49 -8.49 29.41 -5.48
CA PRO A 49 -9.08 30.33 -4.51
C PRO A 49 -10.26 29.70 -3.76
N LYS A 50 -10.47 30.06 -2.49
CA LYS A 50 -11.48 29.44 -1.63
C LYS A 50 -12.92 29.76 -2.05
N GLU A 51 -13.07 30.84 -2.79
CA GLU A 51 -14.31 31.42 -3.29
C GLU A 51 -14.75 30.73 -4.60
N ASP A 52 -13.83 30.01 -5.25
CA ASP A 52 -14.12 29.21 -6.44
C ASP A 52 -14.88 27.93 -6.02
N PRO A 53 -16.04 27.61 -6.63
CA PRO A 53 -16.75 26.36 -6.36
C PRO A 53 -15.89 25.09 -6.53
N SER A 54 -14.86 25.15 -7.38
CA SER A 54 -13.90 24.06 -7.61
C SER A 54 -13.09 23.72 -6.36
N PHE A 55 -12.93 24.66 -5.41
CA PHE A 55 -12.22 24.41 -4.15
C PHE A 55 -12.84 23.26 -3.36
N LEU A 56 -14.18 23.28 -3.22
CA LEU A 56 -14.91 22.22 -2.53
C LEU A 56 -14.79 20.88 -3.25
N PHE A 57 -14.88 20.90 -4.58
CA PHE A 57 -14.69 19.69 -5.39
C PHE A 57 -13.30 19.05 -5.13
N TRP A 58 -12.22 19.84 -5.22
CA TRP A 58 -10.86 19.32 -4.98
C TRP A 58 -10.65 18.88 -3.54
N SER A 59 -11.30 19.53 -2.57
CA SER A 59 -11.31 19.10 -1.17
C SER A 59 -11.94 17.72 -1.00
N PHE A 60 -13.08 17.45 -1.63
CA PHE A 60 -13.70 16.12 -1.62
C PHE A 60 -12.86 15.07 -2.35
N VAL A 61 -12.25 15.43 -3.49
CA VAL A 61 -11.32 14.53 -4.21
C VAL A 61 -10.15 14.16 -3.30
N PHE A 62 -9.52 15.13 -2.64
CA PHE A 62 -8.41 14.87 -1.72
C PHE A 62 -8.80 13.93 -0.59
N VAL A 63 -9.94 14.18 0.08
CA VAL A 63 -10.45 13.31 1.15
C VAL A 63 -10.75 11.91 0.60
N GLY A 64 -11.39 11.80 -0.56
CA GLY A 64 -11.68 10.51 -1.19
C GLY A 64 -10.42 9.71 -1.50
N VAL A 65 -9.41 10.35 -2.10
CA VAL A 65 -8.11 9.73 -2.36
C VAL A 65 -7.40 9.36 -1.06
N ALA A 66 -7.48 10.19 -0.01
CA ALA A 66 -6.90 9.88 1.30
C ALA A 66 -7.51 8.63 1.94
N LEU A 67 -8.84 8.47 1.87
CA LEU A 67 -9.51 7.29 2.40
C LEU A 67 -9.14 6.01 1.62
N VAL A 68 -9.22 6.06 0.29
CA VAL A 68 -8.89 4.90 -0.57
C VAL A 68 -7.42 4.52 -0.43
N SER A 69 -6.52 5.51 -0.46
CA SER A 69 -5.08 5.27 -0.28
C SER A 69 -4.75 4.70 1.10
N THR A 70 -5.47 5.12 2.16
CA THR A 70 -5.24 4.59 3.52
C THR A 70 -5.55 3.09 3.56
N VAL A 71 -6.73 2.68 3.06
CA VAL A 71 -7.10 1.27 2.98
C VAL A 71 -6.07 0.49 2.15
N SER A 72 -5.68 1.02 1.00
CA SER A 72 -4.74 0.36 0.12
C SER A 72 -3.33 0.23 0.74
N SER A 73 -2.82 1.28 1.38
CA SER A 73 -1.52 1.30 2.05
C SER A 73 -1.47 0.33 3.25
N VAL A 74 -2.57 0.19 3.98
CA VAL A 74 -2.71 -0.84 5.02
C VAL A 74 -2.56 -2.23 4.40
N LEU A 75 -3.31 -2.54 3.34
CA LEU A 75 -3.27 -3.86 2.69
C LEU A 75 -1.93 -4.16 2.02
N LEU A 76 -1.27 -3.15 1.44
CA LEU A 76 0.11 -3.27 0.96
C LEU A 76 1.07 -3.61 2.10
N THR A 77 0.90 -2.98 3.26
CA THR A 77 1.74 -3.23 4.44
C THR A 77 1.49 -4.62 5.02
N VAL A 78 0.23 -5.08 5.07
CA VAL A 78 -0.10 -6.46 5.46
C VAL A 78 0.69 -7.45 4.61
N LYS A 79 0.62 -7.32 3.28
CA LYS A 79 1.35 -8.21 2.35
C LYS A 79 2.87 -8.02 2.41
N ARG A 80 3.35 -6.85 2.81
CA ARG A 80 4.79 -6.59 3.03
C ARG A 80 5.28 -7.29 4.30
N LEU A 81 4.49 -7.26 5.39
CA LEU A 81 4.77 -7.99 6.62
C LEU A 81 4.74 -9.51 6.38
N HIS A 82 3.78 -9.99 5.59
CA HIS A 82 3.75 -11.37 5.10
C HIS A 82 5.02 -11.75 4.33
N ASP A 83 5.50 -10.87 3.45
CA ASP A 83 6.74 -11.16 2.70
C ASP A 83 7.99 -11.20 3.59
N MET A 84 8.00 -10.48 4.71
CA MET A 84 9.09 -10.55 5.70
C MET A 84 8.90 -11.66 6.75
N ASN A 85 7.78 -12.41 6.69
CA ASN A 85 7.34 -13.37 7.71
C ASN A 85 7.29 -12.77 9.12
N LEU A 86 6.86 -11.51 9.20
CA LEU A 86 6.74 -10.75 10.45
C LEU A 86 5.29 -10.74 10.97
N PRO A 87 5.08 -10.60 12.29
CA PRO A 87 3.75 -10.58 12.87
C PRO A 87 2.95 -9.35 12.42
N LEU A 88 1.68 -9.56 12.06
CA LEU A 88 0.77 -8.53 11.54
C LEU A 88 0.57 -7.31 12.48
N PRO A 89 0.57 -7.42 13.82
CA PRO A 89 0.44 -6.27 14.72
C PRO A 89 1.48 -5.16 14.52
N LEU A 90 2.62 -5.43 13.88
CA LEU A 90 3.61 -4.40 13.53
C LEU A 90 3.07 -3.31 12.59
N ILE A 91 1.91 -3.53 11.97
CA ILE A 91 1.24 -2.48 11.18
C ILE A 91 0.87 -1.26 12.02
N ILE A 92 0.67 -1.43 13.34
CA ILE A 92 0.36 -0.33 14.28
C ILE A 92 1.48 0.72 14.28
N CYS A 93 2.73 0.33 14.00
CA CYS A 93 3.86 1.25 13.89
C CYS A 93 3.62 2.34 12.82
N LEU A 94 2.81 2.08 11.79
CA LEU A 94 2.48 3.08 10.76
C LEU A 94 1.51 4.16 11.23
N PHE A 95 0.83 3.97 12.36
CA PHE A 95 -0.15 4.91 12.88
C PHE A 95 0.41 5.82 13.99
N ILE A 96 1.66 5.62 14.41
CA ILE A 96 2.33 6.43 15.43
C ILE A 96 3.27 7.41 14.71
N PRO A 97 3.01 8.74 14.69
CA PRO A 97 3.69 9.68 13.78
C PRO A 97 5.23 9.64 13.80
N ALA A 98 5.84 9.55 14.98
CA ALA A 98 7.30 9.49 15.09
C ALA A 98 7.88 8.14 14.63
N ILE A 99 7.13 7.05 14.79
CA ILE A 99 7.57 5.68 14.47
C ILE A 99 7.26 5.34 13.01
N SER A 100 6.17 5.86 12.46
CA SER A 100 5.64 5.50 11.14
C SER A 100 6.63 5.79 10.03
N PHE A 101 7.38 6.90 10.12
CA PHE A 101 8.42 7.23 9.15
C PHE A 101 9.54 6.17 9.12
N PHE A 102 10.07 5.80 10.29
CA PHE A 102 11.12 4.79 10.38
C PHE A 102 10.61 3.40 10.01
N ALA A 103 9.38 3.04 10.41
CA ALA A 103 8.76 1.77 10.08
C ALA A 103 8.52 1.65 8.56
N LEU A 104 7.98 2.68 7.92
CA LEU A 104 7.77 2.71 6.48
C LEU A 104 9.09 2.56 5.73
N PHE A 105 10.11 3.34 6.14
CA PHE A 105 11.43 3.25 5.53
C PHE A 105 12.03 1.85 5.70
N ALA A 106 11.98 1.28 6.91
CA ALA A 106 12.43 -0.08 7.18
C ALA A 106 11.72 -1.09 6.27
N PHE A 107 10.40 -0.99 6.12
CA PHE A 107 9.62 -1.89 5.26
C PHE A 107 9.96 -1.74 3.77
N MET A 108 10.39 -0.55 3.33
CA MET A 108 10.83 -0.29 1.95
C MET A 108 12.25 -0.82 1.65
N VAL A 109 13.14 -0.95 2.64
CA VAL A 109 14.53 -1.36 2.41
C VAL A 109 14.82 -2.80 2.83
N TRP A 110 14.19 -3.26 3.91
CA TRP A 110 14.47 -4.57 4.50
C TRP A 110 14.11 -5.69 3.51
N PRO A 111 14.95 -6.73 3.34
CA PRO A 111 14.65 -7.84 2.43
C PRO A 111 13.46 -8.68 2.91
N GLY A 112 12.74 -9.29 1.97
CA GLY A 112 11.75 -10.33 2.29
C GLY A 112 12.39 -11.68 2.62
N THR A 113 11.56 -12.67 2.95
CA THR A 113 11.96 -14.06 3.16
C THR A 113 12.41 -14.71 1.85
N ASN A 114 13.57 -15.35 1.87
CA ASN A 114 14.06 -16.15 0.76
C ASN A 114 13.28 -17.48 0.69
N GLY A 115 12.73 -17.80 -0.47
CA GLY A 115 11.95 -19.02 -0.67
C GLY A 115 10.53 -18.95 -0.08
N PRO A 116 9.85 -20.10 0.06
CA PRO A 116 8.48 -20.18 0.58
C PRO A 116 8.37 -19.76 2.05
N ASN A 117 7.25 -19.13 2.42
CA ASN A 117 6.87 -18.87 3.81
C ASN A 117 5.37 -19.14 4.03
N ASP A 118 4.86 -18.87 5.24
CA ASP A 118 3.47 -19.16 5.64
C ASP A 118 2.40 -18.45 4.79
N TYR A 119 2.81 -17.45 4.00
CA TYR A 119 1.95 -16.59 3.20
C TYR A 119 2.08 -16.80 1.69
N GLY A 120 2.89 -17.76 1.25
CA GLY A 120 2.98 -18.18 -0.15
C GLY A 120 4.39 -18.54 -0.59
N ARG A 121 4.48 -19.29 -1.70
CA ARG A 121 5.78 -19.77 -2.20
C ARG A 121 6.66 -18.68 -2.80
N LEU A 122 6.05 -17.68 -3.43
CA LEU A 122 6.76 -16.65 -4.19
C LEU A 122 6.19 -15.25 -3.87
N PRO A 123 7.02 -14.20 -3.92
CA PRO A 123 6.54 -12.82 -3.77
C PRO A 123 5.77 -12.34 -5.01
N ASN A 124 5.04 -11.25 -4.83
CA ASN A 124 4.32 -10.47 -5.85
C ASN A 124 3.20 -11.24 -6.56
N ARG A 125 2.53 -12.12 -5.82
CA ARG A 125 1.36 -12.86 -6.27
C ARG A 125 0.40 -13.17 -5.12
N PRO A 126 -0.89 -13.42 -5.43
CA PRO A 126 -1.83 -14.00 -4.47
C PRO A 126 -1.28 -15.30 -3.86
N LYS A 127 -1.73 -15.63 -2.64
CA LYS A 127 -1.34 -16.87 -1.99
C LYS A 127 -1.93 -18.07 -2.75
N ASP A 128 -1.06 -19.03 -3.05
CA ASP A 128 -1.36 -20.34 -3.68
C ASP A 128 -2.39 -21.17 -2.90
#